data_AF-A0A846P3L9-F1
#
_entry.id   AF-A0A846P3L9-F1
#
_cell.length_a   1.000
_cell.length_b   1.000
_cell.length_c   1.000
_cell.angle_alpha   90.00
_cell.angle_beta   90.00
_cell.angle_gamma   90.00
#
_symmetry.space_group_name_H-M   'P 1'
#
loop_
_entity.id
_entity.type
_entity.pdbx_description
1 polymer ?
#
loop_
_entity_poly.entity_id
_entity_poly.type
_entity_poly.pdbx_seq_one_letter_code
_entity_poly.pdbx_strand_id
1 'polypeptide(L)'
;MLLGLILLAIGIAGFGLAGYLDLRYTEFPDWLPYSIIVLALVVRGVFAFLENDLWIIGNSVFVGVGFLALGLVLYFLRQWGDGDAWLLGSLGFLFPNESGFAVGSVLPFPLTLLFNFLFISLVYLIAYSIFLGLKKREVNKVYWSYLRGQSRIFVFLVTLFFVFSWGFAVYLYYTISVTLVSL
;
A
#
# COMPACT_ATOMS: atom_id res chain seq x y z
N MET A 1 -13.11 -12.61 13.01
CA MET A 1 -12.00 -12.07 13.82
C MET A 1 -10.75 -12.93 13.74
N LEU A 2 -10.83 -14.25 14.00
CA LEU A 2 -9.68 -15.16 13.92
C LEU A 2 -9.01 -15.18 12.54
N LEU A 3 -9.79 -15.30 11.46
CA LEU A 3 -9.29 -15.22 10.07
C LEU A 3 -8.42 -13.97 9.83
N GLY A 4 -8.93 -12.80 10.20
CA GLY A 4 -8.24 -11.54 10.03
C GLY A 4 -6.90 -11.47 10.77
N LEU A 5 -6.83 -12.02 12.00
CA LEU A 5 -5.58 -12.06 12.77
C LEU A 5 -4.53 -12.98 12.14
N ILE A 6 -4.95 -14.14 11.62
CA ILE A 6 -4.05 -15.06 10.92
C ILE A 6 -3.48 -14.40 9.66
N LEU A 7 -4.34 -13.76 8.85
CA LEU A 7 -3.92 -13.04 7.65
C LEU A 7 -3.03 -11.84 7.98
N LEU A 8 -3.32 -11.12 9.06
CA LEU A 8 -2.47 -10.02 9.55
C LEU A 8 -1.08 -10.52 9.94
N ALA A 9 -1.00 -11.64 10.66
CA ALA A 9 0.27 -12.26 11.03
C ALA A 9 1.08 -12.69 9.80
N ILE A 10 0.41 -13.29 8.80
CA ILE A 10 1.04 -13.62 7.50
C ILE A 10 1.55 -12.36 6.81
N GLY A 11 0.76 -11.28 6.78
CA GLY A 11 1.14 -10.00 6.19
C GLY A 11 2.36 -9.39 6.88
N ILE A 12 2.36 -9.30 8.21
CA ILE A 12 3.50 -8.75 8.99
C ILE A 12 4.76 -9.59 8.75
N ALA A 13 4.65 -10.92 8.79
CA ALA A 13 5.79 -11.81 8.56
C ALA A 13 6.30 -11.73 7.12
N GLY A 14 5.41 -11.80 6.13
CA GLY A 14 5.72 -11.82 4.71
C GLY A 14 6.31 -10.50 4.22
N PHE A 15 5.64 -9.37 4.46
CA PHE A 15 6.14 -8.04 4.08
C PHE A 15 7.33 -7.60 4.94
N GLY A 16 7.36 -7.99 6.21
CA GLY A 16 8.53 -7.77 7.07
C GLY A 16 9.76 -8.50 6.56
N LEU A 17 9.60 -9.75 6.11
CA LEU A 17 10.67 -10.53 5.48
C LEU A 17 11.07 -9.91 4.13
N ALA A 18 10.11 -9.48 3.31
CA ALA A 18 10.39 -8.81 2.04
C ALA A 18 11.23 -7.54 2.25
N GLY A 19 10.81 -6.65 3.16
CA GLY A 19 11.56 -5.45 3.50
C GLY A 19 12.92 -5.74 4.13
N TYR A 20 13.04 -6.78 4.97
CA TYR A 20 14.32 -7.19 5.53
C TYR A 20 15.30 -7.70 4.46
N LEU A 21 14.83 -8.55 3.56
CA LEU A 21 15.65 -9.11 2.49
C LEU A 21 16.04 -8.04 1.48
N ASP A 22 15.12 -7.14 1.12
CA ASP A 22 15.38 -5.99 0.26
C ASP A 22 16.47 -5.09 0.84
N LEU A 23 16.37 -4.72 2.13
CA LEU A 23 17.40 -3.92 2.80
C LEU A 23 18.75 -4.62 2.91
N ARG A 24 18.78 -5.96 2.99
CA ARG A 24 20.00 -6.74 3.20
C ARG A 24 20.69 -7.14 1.90
N TYR A 25 19.93 -7.50 0.87
CA TYR A 25 20.41 -8.12 -0.36
C TYR A 25 20.01 -7.36 -1.63
N THR A 26 19.39 -6.17 -1.49
CA THR A 26 18.91 -5.29 -2.57
C THR A 26 17.78 -5.84 -3.43
N GLU A 27 17.46 -7.12 -3.29
CA GLU A 27 16.34 -7.79 -3.93
C GLU A 27 15.82 -8.88 -2.97
N PHE A 28 14.52 -9.08 -2.95
CA PHE A 28 13.89 -10.22 -2.28
C PHE A 28 13.58 -11.32 -3.32
N PRO A 29 13.46 -12.59 -2.92
CA PRO A 29 13.27 -13.67 -3.87
C PRO A 29 11.86 -13.73 -4.43
N ASP A 30 11.74 -14.08 -5.72
CA ASP A 30 10.46 -14.11 -6.46
C ASP A 30 9.40 -15.02 -5.84
N TRP A 31 9.80 -16.09 -5.15
CA TRP A 31 8.87 -17.00 -4.48
C TRP A 31 8.11 -16.35 -3.32
N LEU A 32 8.60 -15.23 -2.77
CA LEU A 32 8.05 -14.64 -1.57
C LEU A 32 6.63 -14.07 -1.79
N PRO A 33 6.36 -13.18 -2.77
CA PRO A 33 5.00 -12.76 -3.09
C PRO A 33 4.06 -13.94 -3.39
N TYR A 34 4.52 -14.92 -4.17
CA TYR A 34 3.71 -16.10 -4.51
C TYR A 34 3.33 -16.89 -3.25
N SER A 35 4.27 -17.07 -2.31
CA SER A 35 4.00 -17.76 -1.05
C SER A 35 2.97 -17.01 -0.19
N ILE A 36 3.02 -15.67 -0.16
CA ILE A 36 2.02 -14.85 0.55
C ILE A 36 0.63 -15.05 -0.06
N ILE A 37 0.53 -15.00 -1.39
CA ILE A 37 -0.75 -15.19 -2.11
C ILE A 37 -1.31 -16.59 -1.82
N VAL A 38 -0.48 -17.62 -1.97
CA VAL A 38 -0.89 -19.01 -1.73
C VAL A 38 -1.37 -19.20 -0.29
N LEU A 39 -0.61 -18.69 0.70
CA LEU A 39 -1.01 -18.77 2.11
C LEU A 39 -2.34 -18.04 2.37
N ALA A 40 -2.52 -16.84 1.82
CA ALA A 40 -3.76 -16.08 1.95
C ALA A 40 -4.97 -16.86 1.39
N LEU A 41 -4.82 -17.44 0.20
CA LEU A 41 -5.87 -18.21 -0.46
C LEU A 41 -6.15 -19.53 0.25
N VAL A 42 -5.13 -20.25 0.74
CA VAL A 42 -5.30 -21.49 1.51
C VAL A 42 -6.06 -21.23 2.80
N VAL A 43 -5.64 -20.22 3.58
CA VAL A 43 -6.32 -19.87 4.83
C VAL A 43 -7.76 -19.45 4.56
N ARG A 44 -8.00 -18.62 3.54
CA ARG A 44 -9.36 -18.23 3.16
C ARG A 44 -10.20 -19.39 2.63
N GLY A 45 -9.61 -20.33 1.91
CA GLY A 45 -10.28 -21.55 1.45
C GLY A 45 -10.75 -22.43 2.60
N VAL A 46 -9.91 -22.59 3.64
CA VAL A 46 -10.31 -23.29 4.87
C VAL A 46 -11.50 -22.59 5.54
N PHE A 47 -11.45 -21.27 5.71
CA PHE A 47 -12.56 -20.53 6.32
C PHE A 47 -13.82 -20.49 5.45
N ALA A 48 -13.68 -20.39 4.13
CA ALA A 48 -14.80 -20.49 3.18
C ALA A 48 -15.52 -21.84 3.32
N PHE A 49 -14.78 -22.93 3.52
CA PHE A 49 -15.35 -24.24 3.77
C PHE A 49 -16.02 -24.34 5.15
N LEU A 50 -15.38 -23.83 6.21
CA LEU A 50 -15.91 -23.88 7.58
C LEU A 50 -17.16 -23.03 7.77
N GLU A 51 -17.22 -21.86 7.14
CA GLU A 51 -18.34 -20.92 7.22
C GLU A 51 -19.39 -21.17 6.12
N ASN A 52 -19.12 -22.10 5.18
CA ASN A 52 -19.93 -22.38 4.00
C ASN A 52 -20.24 -21.12 3.17
N ASP A 53 -19.25 -20.24 3.04
CA ASP A 53 -19.33 -18.98 2.31
C ASP A 53 -18.17 -18.83 1.33
N LEU A 54 -18.46 -19.08 0.04
CA LEU A 54 -17.51 -18.92 -1.05
C LEU A 54 -17.13 -17.45 -1.30
N TRP A 55 -17.87 -16.49 -0.75
CA TRP A 55 -17.52 -15.08 -0.87
C TRP A 55 -16.19 -14.75 -0.18
N ILE A 56 -15.81 -15.48 0.87
CA ILE A 56 -14.57 -15.28 1.62
C ILE A 56 -13.33 -15.40 0.72
N ILE A 57 -13.34 -16.37 -0.20
CA ILE A 57 -12.27 -16.57 -1.18
C ILE A 57 -12.51 -15.74 -2.45
N GLY A 58 -13.75 -15.64 -2.92
CA GLY A 58 -14.10 -14.87 -4.12
C GLY A 58 -13.72 -13.40 -4.01
N ASN A 59 -14.00 -12.76 -2.87
CA ASN A 59 -13.64 -11.37 -2.61
C ASN A 59 -12.11 -11.17 -2.57
N SER A 60 -11.37 -12.12 -1.99
CA SER A 60 -9.90 -12.09 -1.96
C SER A 60 -9.30 -12.18 -3.36
N VAL A 61 -9.82 -13.08 -4.19
CA VAL A 61 -9.38 -13.19 -5.59
C VAL A 61 -9.71 -11.93 -6.37
N PHE A 62 -10.93 -11.41 -6.23
CA PHE A 62 -11.36 -10.21 -6.95
C PHE A 62 -10.47 -8.99 -6.62
N VAL A 63 -10.27 -8.69 -5.33
CA VAL A 63 -9.42 -7.55 -4.92
C VAL A 63 -7.94 -7.81 -5.23
N GLY A 64 -7.45 -9.02 -4.97
CA GLY A 64 -6.06 -9.41 -5.25
C GLY A 64 -5.69 -9.28 -6.72
N VAL A 65 -6.55 -9.75 -7.63
CA VAL A 65 -6.37 -9.58 -9.07
C VAL A 65 -6.45 -8.10 -9.47
N GLY A 66 -7.37 -7.33 -8.89
CA GLY A 66 -7.45 -5.89 -9.14
C GLY A 66 -6.17 -5.14 -8.75
N PHE A 67 -5.59 -5.49 -7.60
CA PHE A 67 -4.34 -4.91 -7.11
C PHE A 67 -3.13 -5.34 -7.96
N LEU A 68 -3.07 -6.62 -8.34
CA LEU A 68 -2.04 -7.12 -9.23
C LEU A 68 -2.12 -6.44 -10.60
N ALA A 69 -3.32 -6.27 -11.16
CA ALA A 69 -3.52 -5.56 -12.41
C ALA A 69 -3.03 -4.10 -12.32
N LEU A 70 -3.32 -3.41 -11.22
CA LEU A 70 -2.79 -2.06 -10.97
C LEU A 70 -1.26 -2.05 -10.88
N GLY A 71 -0.68 -3.00 -10.16
CA GLY A 71 0.77 -3.16 -10.05
C GLY A 71 1.42 -3.41 -11.41
N LEU A 72 0.86 -4.31 -12.22
CA LEU A 72 1.34 -4.60 -13.56
C LEU A 72 1.22 -3.40 -14.49
N VAL A 73 0.16 -2.60 -14.39
CA VAL A 73 0.06 -1.33 -15.13
C VAL A 73 1.21 -0.39 -14.77
N LEU A 74 1.53 -0.25 -13.47
CA LEU A 74 2.66 0.56 -13.03
C LEU A 74 4.02 0.01 -13.49
N TYR A 75 4.15 -1.31 -13.53
CA TYR A 75 5.31 -2.00 -14.11
C TYR A 75 5.46 -1.69 -15.61
N PHE A 76 4.38 -1.81 -16.39
CA PHE A 76 4.40 -1.48 -17.82
C PHE A 76 4.72 0.00 -18.07
N LEU A 77 4.28 0.89 -17.19
CA LEU A 77 4.63 2.31 -17.20
C LEU A 77 6.06 2.60 -16.69
N ARG A 78 6.83 1.56 -16.34
CA ARG A 78 8.18 1.63 -15.78
C ARG A 78 8.29 2.48 -14.51
N GLN A 79 7.18 2.58 -13.77
CA GLN A 79 7.17 3.29 -12.49
C GLN A 79 7.65 2.39 -11.36
N TRP A 80 7.27 1.10 -11.41
CA TRP A 80 7.56 0.10 -10.39
C TRP A 80 8.28 -1.11 -10.97
N GLY A 81 8.98 -1.85 -10.10
CA GLY A 81 9.56 -3.15 -10.45
C GLY A 81 8.51 -4.26 -10.55
N ASP A 82 8.89 -5.39 -11.16
CA ASP A 82 8.03 -6.57 -11.22
C ASP A 82 7.69 -7.10 -9.81
N GLY A 83 8.70 -7.18 -8.94
CA GLY A 83 8.52 -7.57 -7.55
C GLY A 83 7.51 -6.70 -6.78
N ASP A 84 7.55 -5.37 -6.99
CA ASP A 84 6.61 -4.43 -6.36
C ASP A 84 5.17 -4.67 -6.81
N ALA A 85 4.98 -5.00 -8.10
CA ALA A 85 3.67 -5.33 -8.65
C ALA A 85 3.07 -6.59 -8.00
N TRP A 86 3.88 -7.63 -7.83
CA TRP A 86 3.46 -8.87 -7.17
C TRP A 86 3.22 -8.69 -5.67
N LEU A 87 4.03 -7.88 -4.99
CA LEU A 87 3.79 -7.51 -3.60
C LEU A 87 2.49 -6.74 -3.43
N LEU A 88 2.18 -5.80 -4.34
CA LEU A 88 0.91 -5.10 -4.32
C LEU A 88 -0.28 -6.06 -4.53
N GLY A 89 -0.18 -6.99 -5.49
CA GLY A 89 -1.17 -8.05 -5.66
C GLY A 89 -1.37 -8.87 -4.38
N SER A 90 -0.26 -9.31 -3.77
CA SER A 90 -0.24 -10.07 -2.52
C SER A 90 -0.98 -9.36 -1.39
N LEU A 91 -0.83 -8.04 -1.30
CA LEU A 91 -1.53 -7.18 -0.35
C LEU A 91 -3.05 -7.21 -0.55
N GLY A 92 -3.52 -7.17 -1.81
CA GLY A 92 -4.94 -7.29 -2.15
C GLY A 92 -5.54 -8.67 -1.84
N PHE A 93 -4.79 -9.76 -2.08
CA PHE A 93 -5.22 -11.11 -1.72
C PHE A 93 -5.33 -11.30 -0.19
N LEU A 94 -4.38 -10.76 0.56
CA LEU A 94 -4.41 -10.81 2.03
C LEU A 94 -5.57 -10.00 2.60
N PHE A 95 -5.73 -8.75 2.15
CA PHE A 95 -6.59 -7.76 2.80
C PHE A 95 -7.65 -7.15 1.87
N PRO A 96 -8.59 -7.95 1.35
CA PRO A 96 -9.71 -7.49 0.53
C PRO A 96 -10.77 -6.69 1.32
N ASN A 97 -10.74 -6.75 2.65
CA ASN A 97 -11.66 -6.06 3.53
C ASN A 97 -10.99 -5.77 4.89
N GLU A 98 -11.69 -5.03 5.74
CA GLU A 98 -11.22 -4.61 7.07
C GLU A 98 -11.14 -5.74 8.11
N SER A 99 -11.33 -7.00 7.71
CA SER A 99 -11.32 -8.13 8.66
C SER A 99 -9.94 -8.26 9.33
N GLY A 100 -9.92 -8.12 10.66
CA GLY A 100 -8.69 -8.12 11.46
C GLY A 100 -8.14 -6.72 11.77
N PHE A 101 -8.74 -5.66 11.24
CA PHE A 101 -8.43 -4.27 11.57
C PHE A 101 -9.58 -3.66 12.38
N ALA A 102 -9.25 -2.89 13.42
CA ALA A 102 -10.22 -2.16 14.22
C ALA A 102 -10.45 -0.75 13.65
N VAL A 103 -10.80 -0.66 12.37
CA VAL A 103 -10.94 0.63 11.67
C VAL A 103 -12.25 0.61 10.88
N GLY A 104 -13.14 1.55 11.14
CA GLY A 104 -14.21 1.89 10.20
C GLY A 104 -13.69 2.94 9.24
N SER A 105 -13.68 2.65 7.94
CA SER A 105 -13.28 3.62 6.91
C SER A 105 -14.46 4.05 6.03
N VAL A 106 -14.47 5.33 5.68
CA VAL A 106 -15.48 5.93 4.78
C VAL A 106 -15.32 5.40 3.35
N LEU A 107 -14.09 5.06 2.97
CA LEU A 107 -13.78 4.44 1.68
C LEU A 107 -13.77 2.92 1.79
N PRO A 108 -13.98 2.19 0.68
CA PRO A 108 -13.71 0.75 0.62
C PRO A 108 -12.31 0.46 1.15
N PHE A 109 -12.22 -0.49 2.10
CA PHE A 109 -10.99 -0.80 2.81
C PHE A 109 -9.76 -1.01 1.90
N PRO A 110 -9.83 -1.72 0.75
CA PRO A 110 -8.68 -1.84 -0.15
C PRO A 110 -8.14 -0.48 -0.61
N LEU A 111 -9.02 0.47 -0.95
CA LEU A 111 -8.59 1.82 -1.34
C LEU A 111 -7.96 2.55 -0.16
N THR A 112 -8.56 2.47 1.04
CA THR A 112 -7.98 3.03 2.27
C THR A 112 -6.57 2.48 2.50
N LEU A 113 -6.37 1.17 2.33
CA LEU A 113 -5.09 0.52 2.49
C LEU A 113 -4.07 1.00 1.45
N LEU A 114 -4.46 1.09 0.18
CA LEU A 114 -3.61 1.59 -0.91
C LEU A 114 -3.18 3.05 -0.66
N PHE A 115 -4.12 3.92 -0.30
CA PHE A 115 -3.83 5.32 0.00
C PHE A 115 -2.88 5.45 1.19
N ASN A 116 -3.12 4.72 2.29
CA ASN A 116 -2.25 4.75 3.46
C ASN A 116 -0.84 4.23 3.13
N PHE A 117 -0.74 3.14 2.37
CA PHE A 117 0.54 2.63 1.89
C PHE A 117 1.30 3.68 1.08
N LEU A 118 0.68 4.29 0.07
CA LEU A 118 1.31 5.31 -0.76
C LEU A 118 1.71 6.54 0.06
N PHE A 119 0.86 6.96 0.99
CA PHE A 119 1.13 8.11 1.86
C PHE A 119 2.34 7.87 2.77
N ILE A 120 2.37 6.73 3.46
CA ILE A 120 3.48 6.37 4.35
C ILE A 120 4.77 6.21 3.56
N SER A 121 4.72 5.54 2.40
CA SER A 121 5.87 5.38 1.51
C SER A 121 6.42 6.72 1.01
N LEU A 122 5.55 7.67 0.66
CA LEU A 122 5.95 9.02 0.25
C LEU A 122 6.66 9.77 1.39
N VAL A 123 6.06 9.75 2.59
CA VAL A 123 6.66 10.40 3.78
C VAL A 123 8.01 9.80 4.11
N TYR A 124 8.12 8.47 4.09
CA TYR A 124 9.37 7.77 4.33
C TYR A 124 10.45 8.13 3.31
N LEU A 125 10.12 8.13 2.01
CA LEU A 125 11.07 8.43 0.94
C LEU A 125 11.57 9.88 1.01
N ILE A 126 10.70 10.84 1.30
CA ILE A 126 11.09 12.24 1.52
C ILE A 126 12.02 12.34 2.74
N ALA A 127 11.63 11.76 3.88
CA ALA A 127 12.43 11.83 5.10
C ALA A 127 13.82 11.18 4.91
N TYR A 128 13.86 10.01 4.28
CA TYR A 128 15.10 9.26 4.04
C TYR A 128 16.02 9.97 3.04
N SER A 129 15.47 10.53 1.96
CA SER A 129 16.26 11.29 0.97
C SER A 129 16.90 12.55 1.58
N ILE A 130 16.18 13.28 2.42
CA ILE A 130 16.71 14.44 3.17
C ILE A 130 17.82 13.98 4.11
N PHE A 131 17.59 12.94 4.90
CA PHE A 131 18.59 12.39 5.83
C PHE A 131 19.88 11.99 5.10
N LEU A 132 19.77 11.29 3.98
CA LEU A 132 20.91 10.83 3.20
C LEU A 132 21.68 11.99 2.56
N GLY A 133 20.95 13.01 2.07
CA GLY A 133 21.52 14.23 1.52
C GLY A 133 22.32 15.03 2.56
N LEU A 134 21.82 15.11 3.80
CA LEU A 134 22.51 15.80 4.90
C LEU A 134 23.75 15.05 5.39
N LYS A 135 23.76 13.71 5.34
CA LYS A 135 24.85 12.88 5.88
C LYS A 135 26.15 13.01 5.09
N LYS A 136 26.10 13.15 3.77
CA LYS A 136 27.30 13.20 2.90
C LYS A 136 27.54 14.62 2.39
N ARG A 137 28.57 15.30 2.92
CA ARG A 137 28.89 16.72 2.62
C ARG A 137 29.11 17.01 1.12
N GLU A 138 29.64 16.04 0.38
CA GLU A 138 29.83 16.13 -1.08
C GLU A 138 28.51 16.03 -1.85
N VAL A 139 27.66 15.06 -1.47
CA VAL A 139 26.33 14.86 -2.05
C VAL A 139 25.42 16.05 -1.72
N ASN A 140 25.55 16.61 -0.51
CA ASN A 140 24.73 17.72 -0.02
C ASN A 140 24.79 18.94 -0.97
N LYS A 141 25.98 19.32 -1.43
CA LYS A 141 26.16 20.46 -2.34
C LYS A 141 25.44 20.25 -3.67
N VAL A 142 25.58 19.05 -4.25
CA VAL A 142 24.94 18.68 -5.52
C VAL A 142 23.42 18.56 -5.33
N TYR A 143 22.98 17.90 -4.27
CA TYR A 143 21.58 17.69 -3.91
C TYR A 143 20.83 19.02 -3.76
N TRP A 144 21.36 19.98 -2.99
CA TRP A 144 20.73 21.29 -2.84
C TRP A 144 20.80 22.16 -4.09
N SER A 145 21.78 21.96 -4.95
CA SER A 145 21.84 22.63 -6.25
C SER A 145 20.72 22.12 -7.17
N TYR A 146 20.52 20.80 -7.21
CA TYR A 146 19.45 20.16 -7.99
C TYR A 146 18.05 20.55 -7.49
N LEU A 147 17.84 20.48 -6.17
CA LEU A 147 16.58 20.87 -5.54
C LEU A 147 16.24 22.34 -5.79
N ARG A 148 17.22 23.25 -5.71
CA ARG A 148 16.98 24.66 -6.02
C ARG A 148 16.64 24.88 -7.49
N GLY A 149 17.31 24.17 -8.40
CA GLY A 149 17.05 24.22 -9.83
C GLY A 149 15.64 23.75 -10.21
N GLN A 150 15.09 22.77 -9.51
CA GLN A 150 13.73 22.25 -9.74
C GLN A 150 12.70 22.69 -8.68
N SER A 151 13.04 23.67 -7.85
CA SER A 151 12.21 24.08 -6.71
C SER A 151 10.78 24.46 -7.10
N ARG A 152 10.58 25.06 -8.28
CA ARG A 152 9.24 25.40 -8.79
C ARG A 152 8.38 24.16 -9.06
N ILE A 153 8.95 23.11 -9.67
CA ILE A 153 8.25 21.85 -9.94
C ILE A 153 7.96 21.13 -8.62
N PHE A 154 8.95 21.08 -7.72
CA PHE A 154 8.79 20.46 -6.42
C PHE A 154 7.69 21.15 -5.59
N VAL A 155 7.72 22.48 -5.50
CA VAL A 155 6.67 23.26 -4.81
C VAL A 155 5.32 23.04 -5.48
N PHE A 156 5.25 23.06 -6.82
CA PHE A 156 4.00 22.77 -7.52
C PHE A 156 3.43 21.39 -7.19
N LEU A 157 4.24 20.33 -7.22
CA LEU A 157 3.80 18.96 -6.90
C LEU A 157 3.36 18.84 -5.44
N VAL A 158 4.11 19.43 -4.51
CA VAL A 158 3.76 19.45 -3.08
C VAL A 158 2.45 20.21 -2.87
N THR A 159 2.30 21.39 -3.46
CA THR A 159 1.07 22.19 -3.39
C THR A 159 -0.11 21.44 -3.99
N LEU A 160 0.06 20.82 -5.17
CA LEU A 160 -0.97 20.01 -5.81
C LEU A 160 -1.41 18.85 -4.91
N PHE A 161 -0.45 18.16 -4.30
CA PHE A 161 -0.71 17.07 -3.36
C PHE A 161 -1.50 17.55 -2.13
N PHE A 162 -1.13 18.69 -1.53
CA PHE A 162 -1.85 19.24 -0.38
C PHE A 162 -3.24 19.76 -0.75
N VAL A 163 -3.40 20.42 -1.89
CA VAL A 163 -4.70 20.89 -2.39
C VAL A 163 -5.62 19.70 -2.66
N PHE A 164 -5.10 18.65 -3.31
CA PHE A 164 -5.85 17.42 -3.56
C PHE A 164 -6.24 16.73 -2.25
N SER A 165 -5.29 16.58 -1.31
CA SER A 165 -5.54 15.96 0.00
C SER A 165 -6.56 16.76 0.82
N TRP A 166 -6.49 18.09 0.79
CA TRP A 166 -7.46 18.97 1.45
C TRP A 166 -8.85 18.86 0.83
N GLY A 167 -8.94 18.96 -0.50
CA GLY A 167 -10.21 18.82 -1.22
C GLY A 167 -10.86 17.47 -0.96
N PHE A 168 -10.05 16.41 -0.93
CA PHE A 168 -10.50 15.06 -0.60
C PHE A 168 -11.00 14.95 0.85
N ALA A 169 -10.25 15.51 1.81
CA ALA A 169 -10.67 15.52 3.22
C ALA A 169 -12.00 16.29 3.43
N VAL A 170 -12.17 17.42 2.76
CA VAL A 170 -13.42 18.20 2.78
C VAL A 170 -14.57 17.40 2.17
N TYR A 171 -14.35 16.76 1.02
CA TYR A 171 -15.35 15.89 0.39
C TYR A 171 -15.79 14.75 1.31
N LEU A 172 -14.83 14.09 1.98
CA LEU A 172 -15.13 13.04 2.95
C LEU A 172 -15.92 13.59 4.15
N TYR A 173 -15.53 14.75 4.69
CA TYR A 173 -16.23 15.39 5.80
C TYR A 173 -17.71 15.68 5.46
N TYR A 174 -17.97 16.24 4.27
CA TYR A 174 -19.34 16.50 3.82
C TYR A 174 -20.15 15.22 3.59
N THR A 175 -19.54 14.18 3.03
CA THR A 175 -20.22 12.90 2.81
C THR A 175 -20.63 12.27 4.15
N ILE A 176 -19.74 12.28 5.14
CA ILE A 176 -20.01 11.77 6.49
C ILE A 176 -21.11 12.58 7.18
N SER A 177 -21.01 13.92 7.14
CA SER A 177 -21.98 14.78 7.83
C SER A 177 -23.39 14.67 7.24
N VAL A 178 -23.52 14.56 5.93
CA VAL A 178 -24.82 14.31 5.27
C VAL A 178 -25.38 12.94 5.68
N THR A 179 -24.55 11.90 5.70
CA THR A 179 -24.98 10.54 6.06
C THR A 179 -25.46 10.46 7.52
N LEU A 180 -24.78 11.16 8.44
CA LEU A 180 -25.18 11.24 9.85
C LEU A 180 -26.46 12.04 10.09
N VAL A 181 -26.76 13.03 9.25
CA VAL A 181 -28.02 13.81 9.35
C VAL A 181 -29.22 13.05 8.78
N SER A 182 -28.98 12.08 7.88
CA SER A 182 -30.01 11.24 7.28
C SER A 182 -30.36 9.96 8.05
N LEU A 183 -29.67 9.69 9.17
CA LEU A 183 -29.90 8.56 10.09
C LEU A 183 -30.66 9.02 11.34
#